data_AF-A0A2E0J6S2-F1
#
_entry.id   AF-A0A2E0J6S2-F1
#
_cell.length_a   1.000
_cell.length_b   1.000
_cell.length_c   1.000
_cell.angle_alpha   90.00
_cell.angle_beta   90.00
_cell.angle_gamma   90.00
#
_symmetry.space_group_name_H-M   'P 1'
#
loop_
_entity.id
_entity.type
_entity.pdbx_description
1 polymer ?
#
loop_
_entity_poly.entity_id
_entity_poly.type
_entity_poly.pdbx_seq_one_letter_code
_entity_poly.pdbx_strand_id
1 'polypeptide(L)'
;MGYAGHSGLNLRRFARCAAGAVSITALLLLSACQTEPVGGDLNLEVDASTPVAALQKINSIGAKCWMRSGDRRFRDLHMIPELDTRVGRPRLLIMRSKNQQGLPLLVIEATGTPTTISTYGPLASSQTGARINADIMRWSGGASDC
;
A
#
# COMPACT_ATOMS: atom_id res chain seq x y z
N MET A 1 2.90 65.66 -35.49
CA MET A 1 2.38 64.64 -34.56
C MET A 1 0.85 64.70 -34.60
N GLY A 2 0.19 63.59 -34.99
CA GLY A 2 -1.25 63.34 -34.82
C GLY A 2 -2.22 63.97 -35.83
N TYR A 3 -2.76 63.18 -36.77
CA TYR A 3 -3.92 63.54 -37.62
C TYR A 3 -5.18 62.76 -37.22
N ALA A 4 -6.30 63.35 -37.63
CA ALA A 4 -7.70 63.10 -37.33
C ALA A 4 -8.26 61.69 -37.69
N GLY A 5 -9.43 61.39 -37.11
CA GLY A 5 -10.18 60.15 -37.31
C GLY A 5 -11.03 60.11 -38.59
N HIS A 6 -11.53 58.91 -38.90
CA HIS A 6 -12.53 58.67 -39.94
C HIS A 6 -13.57 57.65 -39.51
N SER A 7 -14.84 58.03 -39.70
CA SER A 7 -16.04 57.21 -39.73
C SER A 7 -16.06 56.29 -40.96
N GLY A 8 -16.72 55.12 -40.90
CA GLY A 8 -17.06 54.37 -42.11
C GLY A 8 -17.50 52.93 -41.90
N LEU A 9 -18.70 52.62 -42.37
CA LEU A 9 -19.47 51.40 -42.20
C LEU A 9 -18.97 50.17 -43.00
N ASN A 10 -19.13 49.00 -42.38
CA ASN A 10 -19.86 47.82 -42.85
C ASN A 10 -19.44 47.04 -44.12
N LEU A 11 -19.42 45.73 -43.88
CA LEU A 11 -19.93 44.63 -44.70
C LEU A 11 -18.94 43.85 -45.58
N ARG A 12 -19.07 42.52 -45.43
CA ARG A 12 -18.48 41.39 -46.16
C ARG A 12 -17.35 40.75 -45.34
N ARG A 13 -17.51 39.56 -44.77
CA ARG A 13 -18.04 38.35 -45.41
C ARG A 13 -18.53 37.34 -44.38
N PHE A 14 -19.78 36.94 -44.58
CA PHE A 14 -20.31 35.58 -44.43
C PHE A 14 -20.17 34.90 -43.07
N ALA A 15 -21.28 35.00 -42.34
CA ALA A 15 -21.83 33.96 -41.49
C ALA A 15 -21.34 32.54 -41.83
N ARG A 16 -20.64 31.94 -40.87
CA ARG A 16 -20.88 30.55 -40.50
C ARG A 16 -21.13 30.50 -38.99
N CYS A 17 -22.41 30.42 -38.67
CA CYS A 17 -22.98 29.78 -37.49
C CYS A 17 -22.14 28.56 -37.08
N ALA A 18 -22.01 28.16 -35.82
CA ALA A 18 -22.37 28.70 -34.53
C ALA A 18 -21.62 27.81 -33.51
N ALA A 19 -21.50 28.30 -32.28
CA ALA A 19 -21.24 27.51 -31.07
C ALA A 19 -19.88 26.79 -31.00
N GLY A 20 -18.85 27.52 -30.57
CA GLY A 20 -17.53 26.93 -30.33
C GLY A 20 -16.77 27.65 -29.22
N ALA A 21 -17.36 27.83 -28.05
CA ALA A 21 -16.63 28.26 -26.85
C ALA A 21 -17.46 28.09 -25.59
N VAL A 22 -17.47 26.92 -24.95
CA VAL A 22 -17.70 26.74 -23.51
C VAL A 22 -17.19 25.33 -23.10
N SER A 23 -16.28 25.29 -22.11
CA SER A 23 -15.97 24.16 -21.20
C SER A 23 -15.03 23.02 -21.66
N ILE A 24 -13.72 23.17 -21.39
CA ILE A 24 -12.77 22.04 -21.22
C ILE A 24 -11.99 22.22 -19.89
N THR A 25 -12.69 22.38 -18.77
CA THR A 25 -12.05 22.51 -17.44
C THR A 25 -12.76 21.69 -16.35
N ALA A 26 -13.37 20.55 -16.71
CA ALA A 26 -14.17 19.75 -15.76
C ALA A 26 -13.76 18.26 -15.64
N LEU A 27 -12.70 17.79 -16.31
CA LEU A 27 -12.37 16.35 -16.36
C LEU A 27 -11.25 15.87 -15.41
N LEU A 28 -10.75 16.68 -14.48
CA LEU A 28 -9.64 16.32 -13.59
C LEU A 28 -10.02 15.96 -12.14
N LEU A 29 -11.31 15.89 -11.79
CA LEU A 29 -11.76 15.74 -10.40
C LEU A 29 -12.13 14.29 -9.96
N LEU A 30 -11.92 13.26 -10.79
CA LEU A 30 -12.36 11.89 -10.49
C LEU A 30 -11.27 10.89 -10.02
N SER A 31 -10.01 11.32 -9.83
CA SER A 31 -8.93 10.37 -9.49
C SER A 31 -8.80 9.98 -8.00
N ALA A 32 -9.69 10.44 -7.12
CA ALA A 32 -9.52 10.26 -5.67
C ALA A 32 -10.25 9.05 -5.05
N CYS A 33 -11.07 8.31 -5.80
CA CYS A 33 -11.69 7.07 -5.32
C CYS A 33 -10.88 5.86 -5.80
N GLN A 34 -9.67 5.67 -5.29
CA GLN A 34 -9.02 4.37 -5.37
C GLN A 34 -9.54 3.52 -4.20
N THR A 35 -10.41 2.55 -4.52
CA THR A 35 -10.83 1.54 -3.55
C THR A 35 -9.59 0.83 -3.03
N GLU A 36 -9.30 0.99 -1.74
CA GLU A 36 -8.21 0.27 -1.12
C GLU A 36 -8.49 -1.26 -1.20
N PRO A 37 -7.50 -2.10 -1.53
CA PRO A 37 -7.73 -3.53 -1.65
C PRO A 37 -8.17 -4.13 -0.32
N VAL A 38 -9.32 -4.81 -0.32
CA VAL A 38 -9.65 -5.74 0.76
C VAL A 38 -8.57 -6.82 0.77
N GLY A 39 -7.99 -7.05 1.95
CA GLY A 39 -6.88 -7.99 2.12
C GLY A 39 -7.29 -9.44 1.89
N GLY A 40 -6.36 -10.34 2.18
CA GLY A 40 -6.55 -11.78 2.14
C GLY A 40 -5.30 -12.47 2.65
N ASP A 41 -5.31 -13.80 2.63
CA ASP A 41 -4.12 -14.58 2.92
C ASP A 41 -3.08 -14.36 1.82
N LEU A 42 -1.80 -14.29 2.21
CA LEU A 42 -0.67 -14.25 1.27
C LEU A 42 -0.04 -15.63 1.19
N ASN A 43 0.41 -16.01 -0.01
CA ASN A 43 1.36 -17.10 -0.21
C ASN A 43 2.39 -16.61 -1.24
N LEU A 44 3.63 -16.40 -0.80
CA LEU A 44 4.67 -15.72 -1.55
C LEU A 44 5.96 -16.53 -1.49
N GLU A 45 6.41 -17.06 -2.62
CA GLU A 45 7.77 -17.57 -2.76
C GLU A 45 8.76 -16.39 -2.78
N VAL A 46 9.84 -16.49 -2.02
CA VAL A 46 10.85 -15.44 -1.86
C VAL A 46 12.26 -15.99 -2.07
N ASP A 47 13.13 -15.15 -2.63
CA ASP A 47 14.56 -15.42 -2.69
C ASP A 47 15.20 -15.12 -1.34
N ALA A 48 15.22 -16.13 -0.47
CA ALA A 48 15.88 -16.11 0.82
C ALA A 48 16.57 -17.44 1.10
N SER A 49 17.76 -17.38 1.70
CA SER A 49 18.59 -18.56 1.98
C SER A 49 17.93 -19.55 2.93
N THR A 50 17.09 -19.08 3.86
CA THR A 50 16.30 -19.92 4.78
C THR A 50 14.99 -19.23 5.18
N PRO A 51 13.97 -19.99 5.62
CA PRO A 51 12.76 -19.42 6.22
C PRO A 51 13.03 -18.48 7.40
N VAL A 52 14.03 -18.80 8.23
CA VAL A 52 14.43 -17.96 9.37
C VAL A 52 15.01 -16.64 8.87
N ALA A 53 15.90 -16.66 7.88
CA ALA A 53 16.47 -15.46 7.31
C ALA A 53 15.40 -14.55 6.68
N ALA A 54 14.41 -15.14 5.99
CA ALA A 54 13.28 -14.40 5.43
C ALA A 54 12.51 -13.65 6.54
N LEU A 55 12.08 -14.34 7.59
CA LEU A 55 11.32 -13.69 8.67
C LEU A 55 12.17 -12.79 9.57
N GLN A 56 13.48 -13.03 9.71
CA GLN A 56 14.38 -12.10 10.39
C GLN A 56 14.41 -10.73 9.69
N LYS A 57 14.46 -10.72 8.35
CA LYS A 57 14.38 -9.50 7.55
C LYS A 57 13.05 -8.78 7.78
N ILE A 58 11.94 -9.49 7.64
CA ILE A 58 10.59 -8.93 7.84
C ILE A 58 10.42 -8.42 9.28
N ASN A 59 10.92 -9.14 10.28
CA ASN A 59 10.87 -8.73 11.68
C ASN A 59 11.62 -7.41 11.92
N SER A 60 12.83 -7.27 11.38
CA SER A 60 13.64 -6.06 11.56
C SER A 60 12.96 -4.83 10.96
N ILE A 61 12.47 -4.94 9.72
CA ILE A 61 11.82 -3.83 9.02
C ILE A 61 10.42 -3.57 9.60
N GLY A 62 9.64 -4.60 9.88
CA GLY A 62 8.31 -4.49 10.51
C GLY A 62 8.37 -3.86 11.91
N ALA A 63 9.37 -4.18 12.72
CA ALA A 63 9.57 -3.54 14.02
C ALA A 63 9.86 -2.04 13.87
N LYS A 64 10.50 -1.61 12.79
CA LYS A 64 10.69 -0.18 12.47
C LYS A 64 9.39 0.44 11.94
N CYS A 65 8.82 -0.15 10.91
CA CYS A 65 7.77 0.47 10.10
C CYS A 65 6.36 0.30 10.64
N TRP A 66 6.07 -0.80 11.31
CA TRP A 66 4.75 -1.04 11.90
C TRP A 66 4.74 -0.64 13.37
N MET A 67 5.76 -1.02 14.15
CA MET A 67 5.70 -0.88 15.61
C MET A 67 6.23 0.47 16.12
N ARG A 68 7.24 1.05 15.48
CA ARG A 68 7.95 2.26 15.98
C ARG A 68 7.72 3.53 15.16
N SER A 69 7.17 3.43 13.96
CA SER A 69 6.96 4.57 13.05
C SER A 69 5.86 5.55 13.52
N GLY A 70 4.94 5.09 14.37
CA GLY A 70 3.75 5.84 14.76
C GLY A 70 2.60 5.77 13.76
N ASP A 71 2.65 4.88 12.76
CA ASP A 71 1.52 4.65 11.86
C ASP A 71 0.27 4.20 12.64
N ARG A 72 -0.80 4.98 12.48
CA ARG A 72 -2.08 4.79 13.17
C ARG A 72 -2.69 3.42 12.92
N ARG A 73 -2.42 2.76 11.78
CA ARG A 73 -2.93 1.42 11.46
C ARG A 73 -2.43 0.35 12.42
N PHE A 74 -1.25 0.55 13.00
CA PHE A 74 -0.55 -0.44 13.82
C PHE A 74 -0.54 -0.11 15.32
N ARG A 75 -1.11 1.03 15.73
CA ARG A 75 -0.99 1.53 17.11
C ARG A 75 -1.56 0.58 18.19
N ASP A 76 -2.62 -0.16 17.85
CA ASP A 76 -3.25 -1.13 18.75
C ASP A 76 -2.76 -2.57 18.51
N LEU A 77 -1.70 -2.73 17.72
CA LEU A 77 -1.08 -4.00 17.39
C LEU A 77 0.31 -4.12 18.01
N HIS A 78 0.72 -5.36 18.25
CA HIS A 78 2.05 -5.73 18.69
C HIS A 78 2.57 -6.89 17.83
N MET A 79 3.88 -6.93 17.56
CA MET A 79 4.51 -7.99 16.78
C MET A 79 5.46 -8.81 17.66
N ILE A 80 5.27 -10.12 17.70
CA ILE A 80 6.08 -11.06 18.47
C ILE A 80 6.83 -11.99 17.52
N PRO A 81 8.17 -12.02 17.54
CA PRO A 81 8.95 -12.95 16.74
C PRO A 81 9.12 -14.32 17.43
N GLU A 82 8.74 -15.38 16.73
CA GLU A 82 9.02 -16.77 17.08
C GLU A 82 9.96 -17.38 16.02
N LEU A 83 11.21 -16.91 16.03
CA LEU A 83 12.20 -17.24 14.99
C LEU A 83 13.04 -18.48 15.34
N ASP A 84 13.23 -18.76 16.63
CA ASP A 84 13.90 -19.98 17.08
C ASP A 84 12.90 -21.13 17.07
N THR A 85 13.02 -21.99 16.06
CA THR A 85 12.16 -23.17 15.95
C THR A 85 13.03 -24.40 15.75
N ARG A 86 12.94 -25.36 16.69
CA ARG A 86 13.53 -26.70 16.53
C ARG A 86 12.98 -27.47 15.32
N VAL A 87 11.89 -26.98 14.74
CA VAL A 87 11.09 -27.66 13.70
C VAL A 87 11.10 -26.88 12.36
N GLY A 88 11.88 -25.79 12.24
CA GLY A 88 12.08 -25.08 10.98
C GLY A 88 10.85 -24.36 10.41
N ARG A 89 9.91 -23.94 11.27
CA ARG A 89 8.70 -23.18 10.89
C ARG A 89 8.60 -21.89 11.71
N PRO A 90 9.52 -20.93 11.48
CA PRO A 90 9.50 -19.65 12.19
C PRO A 90 8.22 -18.88 11.89
N ARG A 91 7.78 -18.08 12.86
CA ARG A 91 6.57 -17.25 12.76
C ARG A 91 6.82 -15.85 13.28
N LEU A 92 6.11 -14.87 12.75
CA LEU A 92 5.85 -13.58 13.37
C LEU A 92 4.36 -13.50 13.69
N LEU A 93 4.03 -13.16 14.93
CA LEU A 93 2.65 -13.08 15.39
C LEU A 93 2.27 -11.61 15.53
N ILE A 94 1.14 -11.22 14.93
CA ILE A 94 0.53 -9.91 15.16
C ILE A 94 -0.59 -10.08 16.17
N MET A 95 -0.43 -9.42 17.31
CA MET A 95 -1.30 -9.49 18.48
C MET A 95 -2.04 -8.17 18.68
N ARG A 96 -3.14 -8.18 19.45
CA ARG A 96 -3.66 -6.94 20.03
C ARG A 96 -2.78 -6.50 21.20
N SER A 97 -2.40 -5.24 21.24
CA SER A 97 -1.50 -4.72 22.30
C SER A 97 -2.05 -4.92 23.71
N LYS A 98 -3.37 -4.86 23.89
CA LYS A 98 -4.05 -5.07 25.19
C LYS A 98 -4.22 -6.55 25.57
N ASN A 99 -3.95 -7.48 24.66
CA ASN A 99 -4.08 -8.92 24.91
C ASN A 99 -3.02 -9.72 24.13
N GLN A 100 -1.76 -9.61 24.58
CA GLN A 100 -0.61 -10.25 23.94
C GLN A 100 -0.51 -11.75 24.24
N GLN A 101 -1.22 -12.24 25.25
CA GLN A 101 -1.32 -13.67 25.60
C GLN A 101 -2.49 -14.38 24.91
N GLY A 102 -3.31 -13.65 24.16
CA GLY A 102 -4.46 -14.20 23.44
C GLY A 102 -4.08 -14.91 22.14
N LEU A 103 -5.10 -15.18 21.31
CA LEU A 103 -4.88 -15.69 19.96
C LEU A 103 -4.32 -14.59 19.04
N PRO A 104 -3.35 -14.91 18.17
CA PRO A 104 -2.86 -13.98 17.14
C PRO A 104 -3.97 -13.53 16.20
N LEU A 105 -3.92 -12.25 15.82
CA LEU A 105 -4.77 -11.69 14.77
C LEU A 105 -4.22 -12.00 13.38
N LEU A 106 -2.90 -12.07 13.25
CA LEU A 106 -2.23 -12.49 12.03
C LEU A 106 -1.05 -13.36 12.41
N VAL A 107 -0.83 -14.40 11.64
CA VAL A 107 0.42 -15.17 11.64
C VAL A 107 1.10 -14.94 10.30
N ILE A 108 2.38 -14.61 10.35
CA ILE A 108 3.28 -14.57 9.21
C ILE A 108 4.25 -15.73 9.40
N GLU A 109 4.16 -16.75 8.57
CA GLU A 109 4.98 -17.95 8.66
C GLU A 109 5.88 -18.07 7.44
N ALA A 110 7.07 -18.65 7.60
CA ALA A 110 7.90 -19.05 6.47
C ALA A 110 8.25 -20.54 6.54
N THR A 111 8.23 -21.21 5.39
CA THR A 111 8.53 -22.65 5.28
C THR A 111 9.27 -22.98 3.99
N GLY A 112 9.81 -24.20 3.90
CA GLY A 112 10.26 -24.79 2.64
C GLY A 112 11.64 -24.34 2.15
N THR A 113 12.03 -24.93 1.02
CA THR A 113 13.17 -24.55 0.17
C THR A 113 12.79 -24.92 -1.27
N PRO A 114 12.40 -23.97 -2.16
CA PRO A 114 12.46 -22.51 -1.99
C PRO A 114 11.60 -21.99 -0.83
N THR A 115 11.99 -20.83 -0.27
CA THR A 115 11.34 -20.26 0.90
C THR A 115 10.00 -19.65 0.52
N THR A 116 8.92 -20.05 1.19
CA THR A 116 7.58 -19.49 1.01
C THR A 116 7.11 -18.80 2.29
N ILE A 117 6.74 -17.53 2.20
CA ILE A 117 6.07 -16.76 3.25
C ILE A 117 4.56 -16.89 3.08
N SER A 118 3.84 -17.21 4.15
CA SER A 118 2.38 -17.22 4.19
C SER A 118 1.85 -16.28 5.26
N THR A 119 0.73 -15.61 5.00
CA THR A 119 -0.01 -14.84 6.01
C THR A 119 -1.43 -15.36 6.15
N TYR A 120 -1.91 -15.47 7.38
CA TYR A 120 -3.27 -15.94 7.67
C TYR A 120 -3.77 -15.48 9.03
N GLY A 121 -5.08 -15.46 9.19
CA GLY A 121 -5.76 -15.12 10.45
C GLY A 121 -6.79 -14.00 10.30
N PRO A 122 -7.50 -13.63 11.37
CA PRO A 122 -8.59 -12.65 11.32
C PRO A 122 -8.22 -11.28 10.74
N LEU A 123 -6.96 -10.85 10.85
CA LEU A 123 -6.50 -9.58 10.31
C LEU A 123 -6.21 -9.64 8.81
N ALA A 124 -6.01 -10.83 8.22
CA ALA A 124 -5.58 -10.98 6.82
C ALA A 124 -6.55 -10.32 5.84
N SER A 125 -7.85 -10.50 6.05
CA SER A 125 -8.92 -9.92 5.22
C SER A 125 -9.22 -8.43 5.51
N SER A 126 -8.45 -7.78 6.38
CA SER A 126 -8.63 -6.36 6.70
C SER A 126 -7.75 -5.46 5.82
N GLN A 127 -8.03 -4.16 5.83
CA GLN A 127 -7.17 -3.15 5.19
C GLN A 127 -5.74 -3.16 5.76
N THR A 128 -5.61 -3.41 7.07
CA THR A 128 -4.30 -3.54 7.72
C THR A 128 -3.57 -4.80 7.26
N GLY A 129 -4.30 -5.91 7.05
CA GLY A 129 -3.77 -7.14 6.47
C GLY A 129 -3.26 -6.92 5.05
N ALA A 130 -4.04 -6.22 4.21
CA ALA A 130 -3.62 -5.82 2.87
C ALA A 130 -2.31 -5.00 2.89
N ARG A 131 -2.22 -4.02 3.81
CA ARG A 131 -1.00 -3.22 4.00
C ARG A 131 0.19 -4.09 4.41
N ILE A 132 0.03 -5.01 5.36
CA ILE A 132 1.08 -5.94 5.79
C ILE A 132 1.57 -6.78 4.61
N ASN A 133 0.67 -7.36 3.81
CA ASN A 133 1.04 -8.18 2.67
C ASN A 133 1.81 -7.36 1.61
N ALA A 134 1.37 -6.13 1.33
CA ALA A 134 2.07 -5.24 0.41
C ALA A 134 3.50 -4.90 0.89
N ASP A 135 3.66 -4.63 2.18
CA ASP A 135 4.96 -4.39 2.79
C ASP A 135 5.85 -5.64 2.73
N ILE A 136 5.32 -6.84 3.04
CA ILE A 136 6.06 -8.10 2.94
C ILE A 136 6.55 -8.35 1.52
N MET A 137 5.69 -8.15 0.51
CA MET A 137 6.09 -8.31 -0.90
C MET A 137 7.22 -7.34 -1.27
N ARG A 138 7.08 -6.06 -0.92
CA ARG A 138 8.11 -5.03 -1.17
C ARG A 138 9.43 -5.37 -0.49
N TRP A 139 9.40 -5.72 0.80
CA TRP A 139 10.60 -6.01 1.58
C TRP A 139 11.26 -7.31 1.16
N SER A 140 10.48 -8.31 0.75
CA SER A 140 11.01 -9.53 0.14
C SER A 140 11.75 -9.21 -1.16
N GLY A 141 11.23 -8.27 -1.97
CA GLY A 141 11.88 -7.75 -3.18
C GLY A 141 13.08 -6.80 -2.95
N GLY A 142 13.46 -6.51 -1.71
CA GLY A 142 14.67 -5.74 -1.39
C GLY A 142 14.44 -4.34 -0.82
N ALA A 143 13.20 -3.85 -0.80
CA ALA A 143 12.88 -2.58 -0.14
C ALA A 143 13.11 -2.65 1.39
N SER A 144 13.31 -1.50 2.02
CA SER A 144 13.54 -1.41 3.48
C SER A 144 12.95 -0.14 4.14
N ASP A 145 12.22 0.63 3.35
CA ASP A 145 11.47 1.81 3.71
C ASP A 145 10.06 1.45 4.20
N CYS A 146 9.50 2.37 4.99
CA CYS A 146 8.10 2.40 5.39
C CYS A 146 7.34 3.22 4.32
#